data_AF-A0A6D2I7C0-F1
#
_entry.id   AF-A0A6D2I7C0-F1
#
_cell.length_a   1.000
_cell.length_b   1.000
_cell.length_c   1.000
_cell.angle_alpha   90.00
_cell.angle_beta   90.00
_cell.angle_gamma   90.00
#
_symmetry.space_group_name_H-M   'P 1'
#
loop_
_entity.id
_entity.type
_entity.pdbx_description
1 polymer ?
#
loop_
_entity_poly.entity_id
_entity_poly.type
_entity_poly.pdbx_seq_one_letter_code
_entity_poly.pdbx_strand_id
1 'polypeptide(L)'
;MDTKYPHVDTMKALGIFEDVELILKNMHLAKLFSYHMESYKELTCEFLASMRYHMYEEEDRADLDQGLGWITFLAKGEKRMVTFRQLEILFGFNYGEGTKWNFKEKELQRVWATIADGVYSSSRSKAAQIRSPVLRYVHKALANTFFARKATGTINEGELKFLDMGIKPILSRTSDGKRIRGDRSDTGNLMPFLDHLLTYKITAYNTRHQRGRRLSVGGLITPILCAAGVNPTDRRATEPGWMVISPYFT
;
A
#
# COMPACT_ATOMS: atom_id res chain seq x y z
N MET A 1 -6.80 0.12 13.15
CA MET A 1 -5.83 0.02 12.04
C MET A 1 -4.84 1.13 12.29
N ASP A 2 -3.56 0.80 12.28
CA ASP A 2 -2.51 1.75 12.67
C ASP A 2 -1.36 1.59 11.68
N THR A 3 -1.16 2.61 10.85
CA THR A 3 -0.04 2.67 9.91
C THR A 3 1.24 2.88 10.71
N LYS A 4 2.21 2.00 10.49
CA LYS A 4 3.54 2.16 11.06
C LYS A 4 4.56 2.28 9.94
N TYR A 5 5.47 3.24 10.07
CA TYR A 5 6.42 3.59 9.01
C TYR A 5 7.82 3.01 9.29
N PRO A 6 8.59 2.69 8.24
CA PRO A 6 10.00 2.35 8.35
C PRO A 6 10.82 3.44 9.04
N HIS A 7 11.75 3.05 9.91
CA HIS A 7 12.67 4.00 10.53
C HIS A 7 13.96 4.10 9.71
N VAL A 8 14.30 5.31 9.24
CA VAL A 8 15.49 5.55 8.40
C VAL A 8 16.77 5.14 9.13
N ASP A 9 16.93 5.57 10.39
CA ASP A 9 18.16 5.26 11.13
C ASP A 9 18.31 3.77 11.41
N THR A 10 17.21 3.04 11.60
CA THR A 10 17.30 1.60 11.80
C THR A 10 17.67 0.88 10.52
N MET A 11 17.15 1.32 9.36
CA MET A 11 17.57 0.78 8.07
C MET A 11 19.06 1.05 7.80
N LYS A 12 19.55 2.25 8.13
CA LYS A 12 20.97 2.61 8.01
C LYS A 12 21.85 1.78 8.94
N ALA A 13 21.45 1.63 10.20
CA ALA A 13 22.17 0.81 11.17
C ALA A 13 22.25 -0.68 10.76
N LEU A 14 21.24 -1.18 10.06
CA LEU A 14 21.21 -2.53 9.50
C LEU A 14 21.93 -2.65 8.14
N GLY A 15 22.38 -1.54 7.54
CA GLY A 15 23.01 -1.53 6.22
C GLY A 15 22.07 -1.92 5.08
N ILE A 16 20.76 -1.70 5.23
CA ILE A 16 19.73 -2.08 4.23
C ILE A 16 18.99 -0.89 3.62
N PHE A 17 19.37 0.35 3.98
CA PHE A 17 18.61 1.55 3.61
C PHE A 17 18.46 1.71 2.10
N GLU A 18 19.57 1.68 1.37
CA GLU A 18 19.62 1.89 -0.08
C GLU A 18 18.83 0.82 -0.82
N ASP A 19 18.97 -0.45 -0.42
CA ASP A 19 18.28 -1.57 -1.05
C ASP A 19 16.77 -1.56 -0.78
N VAL A 20 16.36 -1.24 0.46
CA VAL A 20 14.93 -1.08 0.80
C VAL A 20 14.33 0.08 0.00
N GLU A 21 15.02 1.21 -0.07
CA GLU A 21 14.55 2.38 -0.81
C GLU A 21 14.43 2.10 -2.31
N LEU A 22 15.42 1.42 -2.90
CA LEU A 22 15.40 0.99 -4.30
C LEU A 22 14.19 0.09 -4.59
N ILE A 23 13.92 -0.89 -3.73
CA ILE A 23 12.80 -1.80 -3.92
C ILE A 23 11.46 -1.07 -3.80
N LEU A 24 11.31 -0.15 -2.84
CA LEU A 24 10.10 0.68 -2.71
C LEU A 24 9.91 1.65 -3.89
N LYS A 25 11.01 2.16 -4.47
CA LYS A 25 10.99 2.97 -5.70
C LYS A 25 10.54 2.13 -6.90
N ASN A 26 11.05 0.92 -7.06
CA ASN A 26 10.63 -0.01 -8.11
C ASN A 26 9.14 -0.40 -7.99
N MET A 27 8.61 -0.42 -6.77
CA MET A 27 7.18 -0.61 -6.55
C MET A 27 6.35 0.65 -6.80
N HIS A 28 6.93 1.82 -7.08
CA HIS A 28 6.23 3.11 -7.10
C HIS A 28 5.48 3.42 -5.79
N LEU A 29 6.08 3.06 -4.65
CA LEU A 29 5.51 3.32 -3.32
C LEU A 29 6.38 4.26 -2.47
N ALA A 30 7.61 4.57 -2.88
CA ALA A 30 8.53 5.37 -2.08
C ALA A 30 7.94 6.69 -1.56
N LYS A 31 7.18 7.42 -2.40
CA LYS A 31 6.53 8.68 -2.02
C LYS A 31 5.35 8.46 -1.05
N LEU A 32 4.59 7.38 -1.20
CA LEU A 32 3.57 7.02 -0.21
C LEU A 32 4.20 6.72 1.16
N PHE A 33 5.33 6.03 1.18
CA PHE A 33 6.02 5.67 2.42
C PHE A 33 6.67 6.86 3.14
N SER A 34 6.91 7.99 2.46
CA SER A 34 7.44 9.21 3.09
C SER A 34 6.37 10.06 3.78
N TYR A 35 5.08 9.77 3.58
CA TYR A 35 4.00 10.51 4.22
C TYR A 35 3.81 10.09 5.68
N HIS A 36 4.65 10.61 6.57
CA HIS A 36 4.52 10.44 8.01
C HIS A 36 3.53 11.45 8.60
N MET A 37 2.30 11.47 8.09
CA MET A 37 1.29 12.46 8.51
C MET A 37 0.47 11.99 9.71
N GLU A 38 0.07 12.96 10.53
CA GLU A 38 -0.89 12.75 11.62
C GLU A 38 -2.23 12.21 11.11
N SER A 39 -2.90 11.45 11.97
CA SER A 39 -4.25 10.96 11.71
C SER A 39 -5.28 11.71 12.54
N TYR A 40 -6.34 12.15 11.88
CA TYR A 40 -7.45 12.88 12.49
C TYR A 40 -8.66 11.95 12.54
N LYS A 41 -8.94 11.38 13.71
CA LYS A 41 -9.91 10.27 13.86
C LYS A 41 -11.27 10.58 13.25
N GLU A 42 -11.82 11.76 13.53
CA GLU A 42 -13.16 12.15 13.06
C GLU A 42 -13.22 12.28 11.53
N LEU A 43 -12.27 13.02 10.94
CA LEU A 43 -12.16 13.16 9.49
C LEU A 43 -11.87 11.83 8.80
N THR A 44 -11.05 10.99 9.42
CA THR A 44 -10.74 9.65 8.91
C THR A 44 -11.99 8.76 8.88
N CYS A 45 -12.80 8.79 9.95
CA CYS A 45 -14.06 8.06 10.01
C CYS A 45 -15.06 8.57 8.97
N GLU A 46 -15.20 9.89 8.85
CA GLU A 46 -16.10 10.53 7.88
C GLU A 46 -15.70 10.18 6.44
N PHE A 47 -14.41 10.31 6.12
CA PHE A 47 -13.83 9.90 4.84
C PHE A 47 -14.14 8.44 4.55
N LEU A 48 -13.77 7.51 5.43
CA LEU A 48 -13.97 6.08 5.19
C LEU A 48 -15.46 5.71 5.06
N ALA A 49 -16.34 6.30 5.86
CA ALA A 49 -17.77 6.01 5.79
C ALA A 49 -18.40 6.42 4.45
N SER A 50 -17.97 7.57 3.92
CA SER A 50 -18.56 8.21 2.74
C SER A 50 -17.85 7.86 1.44
N MET A 51 -16.58 7.46 1.48
CA MET A 51 -15.76 7.25 0.28
C MET A 51 -16.40 6.26 -0.69
N ARG A 52 -16.42 6.66 -1.97
CA ARG A 52 -16.75 5.88 -3.16
C ARG A 52 -15.77 6.25 -4.25
N TYR A 53 -15.46 5.33 -5.15
CA TYR A 53 -14.79 5.64 -6.40
C TYR A 53 -15.75 5.38 -7.57
N HIS A 54 -15.52 6.09 -8.67
CA HIS A 54 -16.30 6.04 -9.90
C HIS A 54 -15.32 5.98 -11.06
N MET A 55 -15.66 5.20 -12.09
CA MET A 55 -14.84 5.06 -13.30
C MET A 55 -15.53 5.81 -14.43
N TYR A 56 -14.77 6.40 -15.34
CA TYR A 56 -15.33 6.86 -16.62
C TYR A 56 -15.73 5.64 -17.47
N GLU A 57 -16.83 5.78 -18.20
CA GLU A 57 -17.20 4.86 -19.27
C GLU A 57 -16.10 4.85 -20.33
N GLU A 58 -15.91 3.72 -21.02
CA GLU A 58 -14.77 3.55 -21.94
C GLU A 58 -14.76 4.59 -23.08
N GLU A 59 -15.92 5.05 -23.50
CA GLU A 59 -16.11 6.06 -24.54
C GLU A 59 -15.71 7.48 -24.08
N ASP A 60 -15.78 7.75 -22.77
CA ASP A 60 -15.44 9.03 -22.15
C ASP A 60 -13.98 9.09 -21.65
N ARG A 61 -13.21 8.00 -21.78
CA ARG A 61 -11.80 7.93 -21.34
C ARG A 61 -10.84 8.69 -22.26
N ALA A 62 -11.34 9.35 -23.31
CA ALA A 62 -10.54 10.09 -24.28
C ALA A 62 -9.76 11.28 -23.65
N ASP A 63 -10.18 11.76 -22.47
CA ASP A 63 -9.49 12.80 -21.71
C ASP A 63 -8.56 12.20 -20.63
N LEU A 64 -7.46 11.57 -21.08
CA LEU A 64 -6.44 10.91 -20.24
C LEU A 64 -5.80 11.82 -19.16
N ASP A 65 -6.03 13.13 -19.20
CA ASP A 65 -5.51 14.08 -18.22
C ASP A 65 -6.14 13.93 -16.82
N GLN A 66 -7.33 13.35 -16.70
CA GLN A 66 -8.00 13.16 -15.39
C GLN A 66 -7.80 11.75 -14.79
N GLY A 67 -7.23 10.82 -15.56
CA GLY A 67 -7.08 9.40 -15.18
C GLY A 67 -8.39 8.61 -15.33
N LEU A 68 -8.40 7.34 -14.92
CA LEU A 68 -9.53 6.43 -15.21
C LEU A 68 -10.85 6.73 -14.47
N GLY A 69 -10.87 7.71 -13.57
CA GLY A 69 -12.01 7.97 -12.70
C GLY A 69 -11.74 8.99 -11.61
N TRP A 70 -12.58 8.99 -10.58
CA TRP A 70 -12.46 9.87 -9.41
C TRP A 70 -12.99 9.20 -8.14
N ILE A 71 -12.58 9.74 -6.99
CA ILE A 71 -13.18 9.41 -5.70
C ILE A 71 -14.07 10.57 -5.23
N THR A 72 -15.12 10.21 -4.49
CA THR A 72 -15.94 11.17 -3.74
C THR A 72 -16.00 10.77 -2.28
N PHE A 73 -15.95 11.73 -1.37
CA PHE A 73 -16.06 11.50 0.07
C PHE A 73 -16.60 12.76 0.77
N LEU A 74 -16.95 12.65 2.04
CA LEU A 74 -17.31 13.74 2.94
C LEU A 74 -16.12 14.10 3.82
N ALA A 75 -15.92 15.39 4.03
CA ALA A 75 -15.02 15.92 5.04
C ALA A 75 -15.61 17.21 5.59
N LYS A 76 -15.77 17.30 6.91
CA LYS A 76 -16.44 18.42 7.60
C LYS A 76 -17.86 18.68 7.08
N GLY A 77 -18.60 17.62 6.73
CA GLY A 77 -19.95 17.70 6.18
C GLY A 77 -20.04 18.08 4.70
N GLU A 78 -18.92 18.41 4.05
CA GLU A 78 -18.90 18.83 2.65
C GLU A 78 -18.45 17.68 1.74
N LYS A 79 -19.14 17.52 0.61
CA LYS A 79 -18.76 16.56 -0.43
C LYS A 79 -17.53 17.06 -1.18
N ARG A 80 -16.49 16.24 -1.19
CA ARG A 80 -15.22 16.46 -1.87
C ARG A 80 -15.04 15.46 -3.00
N MET A 81 -14.26 15.85 -4.00
CA MET A 81 -13.91 15.04 -5.16
C MET A 81 -12.42 15.17 -5.44
N VAL A 82 -11.77 14.04 -5.76
CA VAL A 82 -10.36 14.00 -6.20
C VAL A 82 -10.26 13.02 -7.36
N THR A 83 -9.63 13.42 -8.46
CA THR A 83 -9.48 12.55 -9.63
C THR A 83 -8.42 11.48 -9.40
N PHE A 84 -8.47 10.41 -10.18
CA PHE A 84 -7.46 9.36 -10.12
C PHE A 84 -6.08 9.88 -10.47
N ARG A 85 -5.97 10.76 -11.47
CA ARG A 85 -4.71 11.43 -11.80
C ARG A 85 -4.12 12.19 -10.63
N GLN A 86 -4.96 12.95 -9.90
CA GLN A 86 -4.50 13.69 -8.72
C GLN A 86 -3.98 12.74 -7.65
N LEU A 87 -4.66 11.61 -7.40
CA LEU A 87 -4.19 10.60 -6.45
C LEU A 87 -2.88 9.95 -6.87
N GLU A 88 -2.72 9.62 -8.15
CA GLU A 88 -1.50 9.02 -8.69
C GLU A 88 -0.31 9.98 -8.54
N ILE A 89 -0.48 11.26 -8.89
CA ILE A 89 0.54 12.31 -8.69
C ILE A 89 0.86 12.49 -7.20
N LEU A 90 -0.19 12.54 -6.37
CA LEU A 90 -0.06 12.72 -4.93
C LEU A 90 0.80 11.62 -4.31
N PHE A 91 0.54 10.35 -4.62
CA PHE A 91 1.26 9.21 -4.06
C PHE A 91 2.47 8.75 -4.88
N GLY A 92 2.69 9.31 -6.07
CA GLY A 92 3.78 8.91 -6.97
C GLY A 92 3.57 7.51 -7.56
N PHE A 93 2.32 7.10 -7.74
CA PHE A 93 1.98 5.82 -8.35
C PHE A 93 2.27 5.84 -9.84
N ASN A 94 2.56 4.66 -10.38
CA ASN A 94 2.58 4.45 -11.81
C ASN A 94 1.16 4.58 -12.39
N TYR A 95 1.09 5.15 -13.59
CA TYR A 95 -0.11 5.17 -14.41
C TYR A 95 -0.30 3.81 -15.07
N GLY A 96 -1.55 3.45 -15.30
CA GLY A 96 -1.90 2.26 -16.05
C GLY A 96 -3.39 2.25 -16.40
N GLU A 97 -3.73 1.59 -17.49
CA GLU A 97 -5.11 1.51 -18.00
C GLU A 97 -5.89 0.30 -17.43
N GLY A 98 -5.18 -0.64 -16.81
CA GLY A 98 -5.76 -1.81 -16.16
C GLY A 98 -6.56 -1.46 -14.91
N THR A 99 -7.72 -2.10 -14.76
CA THR A 99 -8.59 -1.94 -13.59
C THR A 99 -8.35 -2.98 -12.50
N LYS A 100 -7.57 -4.03 -12.80
CA LYS A 100 -7.28 -5.13 -11.87
C LYS A 100 -5.99 -5.85 -12.25
N TRP A 101 -5.16 -6.09 -11.23
CA TRP A 101 -3.95 -6.90 -11.37
C TRP A 101 -4.20 -8.30 -11.95
N ASN A 102 -3.42 -8.63 -12.98
CA ASN A 102 -3.40 -9.90 -13.68
C ASN A 102 -2.04 -10.59 -13.56
N PHE A 103 -1.82 -11.23 -12.41
CA PHE A 103 -0.66 -12.08 -12.17
C PHE A 103 -1.02 -13.54 -12.39
N LYS A 104 -0.12 -14.31 -13.00
CA LYS A 104 -0.27 -15.77 -13.04
C LYS A 104 0.09 -16.35 -11.69
N GLU A 105 -0.79 -17.17 -11.12
CA GLU A 105 -0.53 -17.87 -9.86
C GLU A 105 0.78 -18.68 -9.90
N LYS A 106 1.03 -19.40 -11.00
CA LYS A 106 2.30 -20.13 -11.22
C LYS A 106 3.53 -19.22 -11.17
N GLU A 107 3.38 -17.94 -11.52
CA GLU A 107 4.48 -16.97 -11.45
C GLU A 107 4.74 -16.56 -10.01
N LEU A 108 3.69 -16.25 -9.24
CA LEU A 108 3.81 -15.96 -7.80
C LEU A 108 4.46 -17.13 -7.04
N GLN A 109 4.08 -18.38 -7.37
CA GLN A 109 4.72 -19.58 -6.80
C GLN A 109 6.23 -19.63 -7.10
N ARG A 110 6.64 -19.30 -8.32
CA ARG A 110 8.07 -19.26 -8.70
C ARG A 110 8.83 -18.12 -8.04
N VAL A 111 8.21 -16.94 -7.96
CA VAL A 111 8.78 -15.78 -7.26
C VAL A 111 9.01 -16.12 -5.80
N TRP A 112 8.01 -16.71 -5.14
CA TRP A 112 8.17 -17.19 -3.76
C TRP A 112 9.31 -18.19 -3.63
N ALA A 113 9.36 -19.25 -4.45
CA ALA A 113 10.45 -20.24 -4.40
C ALA A 113 11.84 -19.61 -4.62
N THR A 114 11.89 -18.50 -5.37
CA THR A 114 13.12 -17.75 -5.61
C THR A 114 13.58 -16.97 -4.38
N ILE A 115 12.66 -16.33 -3.66
CA ILE A 115 13.01 -15.42 -2.54
C ILE A 115 12.86 -16.06 -1.14
N ALA A 116 12.18 -17.20 -1.04
CA ALA A 116 11.77 -17.80 0.22
C ALA A 116 11.78 -19.33 0.19
N ASP A 117 11.78 -19.92 1.38
CA ASP A 117 11.70 -21.37 1.56
C ASP A 117 10.25 -21.89 1.57
N GLY A 118 10.07 -23.11 1.05
CA GLY A 118 8.77 -23.79 1.00
C GLY A 118 7.87 -23.35 -0.15
N VAL A 119 6.63 -23.84 -0.14
CA VAL A 119 5.61 -23.55 -1.16
C VAL A 119 4.76 -22.36 -0.70
N TYR A 120 4.42 -21.47 -1.64
CA TYR A 120 3.63 -20.29 -1.30
C TYR A 120 2.17 -20.65 -1.00
N SER A 121 1.65 -20.08 0.07
CA SER A 121 0.24 -20.10 0.44
C SER A 121 -0.10 -18.81 1.18
N SER A 122 -1.05 -18.04 0.66
CA SER A 122 -1.42 -16.70 1.13
C SER A 122 -1.84 -16.61 2.62
N SER A 123 -2.20 -17.73 3.24
CA SER A 123 -2.59 -17.79 4.65
C SER A 123 -1.54 -18.44 5.56
N ARG A 124 -0.60 -19.20 4.99
CA ARG A 124 0.34 -20.04 5.76
C ARG A 124 1.77 -19.56 5.67
N SER A 125 2.17 -19.02 4.52
CA SER A 125 3.54 -18.54 4.27
C SER A 125 3.93 -17.45 5.26
N LYS A 126 5.04 -17.68 5.95
CA LYS A 126 5.57 -16.81 6.98
C LYS A 126 6.60 -15.87 6.39
N ALA A 127 6.59 -14.62 6.85
CA ALA A 127 7.60 -13.64 6.46
C ALA A 127 9.03 -14.12 6.79
N ALA A 128 9.19 -14.90 7.87
CA ALA A 128 10.48 -15.48 8.27
C ALA A 128 11.07 -16.46 7.24
N GLN A 129 10.26 -17.00 6.33
CA GLN A 129 10.75 -17.89 5.26
C GLN A 129 11.44 -17.13 4.13
N ILE A 130 11.27 -15.80 4.04
CA ILE A 130 11.98 -14.98 3.05
C ILE A 130 13.46 -14.91 3.44
N ARG A 131 14.34 -15.31 2.53
CA ARG A 131 15.78 -15.43 2.78
C ARG A 131 16.47 -14.08 2.93
N SER A 132 16.07 -13.11 2.10
CA SER A 132 16.69 -11.77 2.11
C SER A 132 16.17 -10.92 3.28
N PRO A 133 17.05 -10.38 4.16
CA PRO A 133 16.65 -9.46 5.22
C PRO A 133 16.04 -8.17 4.67
N VAL A 134 16.52 -7.68 3.51
CA VAL A 134 15.96 -6.52 2.81
C VAL A 134 14.50 -6.81 2.42
N LEU A 135 14.23 -7.95 1.77
CA LEU A 135 12.87 -8.31 1.36
C LEU A 135 11.94 -8.59 2.55
N ARG A 136 12.46 -9.18 3.64
CA ARG A 136 11.72 -9.30 4.91
C ARG A 136 11.33 -7.93 5.46
N TYR A 137 12.23 -6.97 5.40
CA TYR A 137 11.95 -5.61 5.86
C TYR A 137 10.94 -4.90 4.96
N VAL A 138 11.08 -4.98 3.64
CA VAL A 138 10.12 -4.43 2.67
C VAL A 138 8.74 -5.05 2.85
N HIS A 139 8.64 -6.37 3.01
CA HIS A 139 7.39 -7.05 3.34
C HIS A 139 6.76 -6.46 4.61
N LYS A 140 7.55 -6.32 5.67
CA LYS A 140 7.08 -5.75 6.94
C LYS A 140 6.61 -4.31 6.77
N ALA A 141 7.28 -3.52 5.95
CA ALA A 141 6.89 -2.16 5.59
C ALA A 141 5.54 -2.13 4.87
N LEU A 142 5.35 -2.96 3.83
CA LEU A 142 4.07 -3.12 3.14
C LEU A 142 2.95 -3.51 4.09
N ALA A 143 3.18 -4.52 4.93
CA ALA A 143 2.19 -5.03 5.86
C ALA A 143 1.77 -3.99 6.92
N ASN A 144 2.68 -3.12 7.37
CA ASN A 144 2.42 -2.12 8.40
C ASN A 144 1.93 -0.78 7.85
N THR A 145 2.43 -0.33 6.69
CA THR A 145 2.12 0.99 6.14
C THR A 145 1.01 0.91 5.10
N PHE A 146 1.23 0.18 3.99
CA PHE A 146 0.26 0.10 2.91
C PHE A 146 -0.98 -0.67 3.37
N PHE A 147 -0.79 -1.90 3.85
CA PHE A 147 -1.89 -2.78 4.25
C PHE A 147 -2.41 -2.57 5.69
N ALA A 148 -1.66 -1.85 6.54
CA ALA A 148 -1.91 -1.61 7.98
C ALA A 148 -2.53 -2.80 8.75
N ARG A 149 -1.95 -3.98 8.55
CA ARG A 149 -2.42 -5.23 9.13
C ARG A 149 -2.09 -5.30 10.61
N LYS A 150 -2.99 -5.94 11.38
CA LYS A 150 -2.75 -6.22 12.81
C LYS A 150 -1.64 -7.27 13.02
N ALA A 151 -1.60 -8.29 12.15
CA ALA A 151 -0.62 -9.37 12.22
C ALA A 151 0.17 -9.42 10.91
N THR A 152 1.48 -9.20 11.01
CA THR A 152 2.40 -9.07 9.86
C THR A 152 3.37 -10.25 9.74
N GLY A 153 3.12 -11.35 10.46
CA GLY A 153 3.98 -12.54 10.44
C GLY A 153 3.77 -13.44 9.22
N THR A 154 2.67 -13.26 8.48
CA THR A 154 2.38 -13.98 7.24
C THR A 154 2.40 -13.04 6.05
N ILE A 155 2.75 -13.58 4.89
CA ILE A 155 2.66 -12.88 3.61
C ILE A 155 1.37 -13.24 2.87
N ASN A 156 0.64 -12.23 2.41
CA ASN A 156 -0.54 -12.42 1.58
C ASN A 156 -0.22 -12.21 0.09
N GLU A 157 -1.21 -12.44 -0.77
CA GLU A 157 -1.00 -12.36 -2.22
C GLU A 157 -0.74 -10.94 -2.71
N GLY A 158 -1.39 -9.92 -2.14
CA GLY A 158 -1.14 -8.53 -2.49
C GLY A 158 0.28 -8.09 -2.15
N GLU A 159 0.78 -8.49 -0.98
CA GLU A 159 2.16 -8.26 -0.54
C GLU A 159 3.16 -8.97 -1.46
N LEU A 160 2.89 -10.22 -1.86
CA LEU A 160 3.75 -10.94 -2.80
C LEU A 160 3.72 -10.34 -4.21
N LYS A 161 2.57 -9.84 -4.68
CA LYS A 161 2.44 -9.11 -5.95
C LYS A 161 3.27 -7.82 -5.95
N PHE A 162 3.23 -7.07 -4.86
CA PHE A 162 4.11 -5.91 -4.71
C PHE A 162 5.59 -6.32 -4.71
N LEU A 163 5.97 -7.35 -3.95
CA LEU A 163 7.34 -7.87 -3.97
C LEU A 163 7.79 -8.28 -5.39
N ASP A 164 6.95 -8.98 -6.16
CA ASP A 164 7.19 -9.31 -7.57
C ASP A 164 7.50 -8.05 -8.39
N MET A 165 6.66 -7.01 -8.29
CA MET A 165 6.89 -5.73 -8.98
C MET A 165 8.20 -5.04 -8.55
N GLY A 166 8.50 -5.04 -7.25
CA GLY A 166 9.69 -4.38 -6.69
C GLY A 166 11.00 -5.07 -7.04
N ILE A 167 10.99 -6.40 -7.16
CA ILE A 167 12.19 -7.18 -7.50
C ILE A 167 12.40 -7.31 -9.01
N LYS A 168 11.34 -7.27 -9.82
CA LYS A 168 11.40 -7.50 -11.28
C LYS A 168 12.48 -6.67 -12.00
N PRO A 169 12.73 -5.38 -11.67
CA PRO A 169 13.82 -4.60 -12.28
C PRO A 169 15.23 -5.07 -11.88
N ILE A 170 15.36 -5.69 -10.71
CA ILE A 170 16.63 -6.18 -10.15
C ILE A 170 16.89 -7.62 -10.61
N LEU A 171 15.84 -8.43 -10.63
CA LEU A 171 15.87 -9.85 -10.97
C LEU A 171 14.91 -10.10 -12.15
N SER A 172 15.47 -10.33 -13.33
CA SER A 172 14.66 -10.57 -14.54
C SER A 172 14.08 -11.99 -14.64
N ARG A 173 14.61 -12.95 -13.86
CA ARG A 173 14.26 -14.38 -13.92
C ARG A 173 14.18 -15.04 -12.54
N THR A 174 13.25 -15.97 -12.39
CA THR A 174 13.12 -16.83 -11.21
C THR A 174 14.20 -17.91 -11.17
N SER A 175 14.35 -18.60 -10.04
CA SER A 175 15.36 -19.64 -9.83
C SER A 175 15.27 -20.82 -10.82
N ASP A 176 14.09 -21.06 -11.42
CA ASP A 176 13.88 -22.04 -12.50
C ASP A 176 14.11 -21.46 -13.92
N GLY A 177 14.70 -20.27 -14.01
CA GLY A 177 15.07 -19.60 -15.26
C GLY A 177 13.91 -18.93 -16.01
N LYS A 178 12.67 -18.97 -15.49
CA LYS A 178 11.52 -18.31 -16.14
C LYS A 178 11.54 -16.81 -15.92
N ARG A 179 11.13 -16.04 -16.93
CA ARG A 179 11.09 -14.57 -16.86
C ARG A 179 10.00 -14.09 -15.89
N ILE A 180 10.33 -13.13 -15.04
CA ILE A 180 9.36 -12.38 -14.23
C ILE A 180 8.68 -11.36 -15.13
N ARG A 181 7.37 -11.53 -15.33
CA ARG A 181 6.51 -10.62 -16.09
C ARG A 181 5.83 -9.63 -15.18
N GLY A 182 5.44 -10.05 -13.97
CA GLY A 182 4.61 -9.26 -13.06
C GLY A 182 3.20 -9.09 -13.59
N ASP A 183 2.62 -7.92 -13.35
CA ASP A 183 1.29 -7.57 -13.84
C ASP A 183 1.22 -7.54 -15.38
N ARG A 184 0.11 -8.03 -15.94
CA ARG A 184 -0.11 -8.17 -17.38
C ARG A 184 -1.26 -7.32 -17.90
N SER A 185 -2.00 -6.67 -17.02
CA SER A 185 -3.12 -5.80 -17.37
C SER A 185 -2.76 -4.33 -17.38
N ASP A 186 -1.48 -3.99 -17.14
CA ASP A 186 -1.02 -2.60 -17.00
C ASP A 186 -1.84 -1.84 -15.93
N THR A 187 -2.01 -2.45 -14.76
CA THR A 187 -2.76 -1.83 -13.66
C THR A 187 -1.82 -0.95 -12.84
N GLY A 188 -2.10 0.34 -12.81
CA GLY A 188 -1.44 1.28 -11.92
C GLY A 188 -1.70 0.95 -10.44
N ASN A 189 -0.80 1.36 -9.55
CA ASN A 189 -0.95 1.11 -8.10
C ASN A 189 -2.16 1.79 -7.46
N LEU A 190 -2.82 2.70 -8.16
CA LEU A 190 -4.02 3.35 -7.66
C LEU A 190 -5.15 2.33 -7.40
N MET A 191 -5.38 1.39 -8.32
CA MET A 191 -6.47 0.42 -8.18
C MET A 191 -6.36 -0.44 -6.90
N PRO A 192 -5.24 -1.14 -6.63
CA PRO A 192 -5.08 -1.89 -5.38
C PRO A 192 -5.08 -0.97 -4.14
N PHE A 193 -4.66 0.29 -4.27
CA PHE A 193 -4.77 1.27 -3.18
C PHE A 193 -6.24 1.61 -2.87
N LEU A 194 -7.08 1.83 -3.88
CA LEU A 194 -8.51 2.11 -3.71
C LEU A 194 -9.26 0.90 -3.13
N ASP A 195 -9.01 -0.31 -3.65
CA ASP A 195 -9.55 -1.56 -3.10
C ASP A 195 -9.21 -1.72 -1.61
N HIS A 196 -8.00 -1.30 -1.27
CA HIS A 196 -7.52 -1.37 0.10
C HIS A 196 -8.18 -0.32 1.01
N LEU A 197 -8.39 0.92 0.54
CA LEU A 197 -9.19 1.92 1.26
C LEU A 197 -10.64 1.45 1.49
N LEU A 198 -11.25 0.77 0.52
CA LEU A 198 -12.57 0.16 0.72
C LEU A 198 -12.55 -0.97 1.74
N THR A 199 -11.48 -1.78 1.76
CA THR A 199 -11.28 -2.81 2.78
C THR A 199 -11.16 -2.22 4.18
N TYR A 200 -10.50 -1.06 4.31
CA TYR A 200 -10.46 -0.31 5.57
C TYR A 200 -11.83 0.17 6.00
N LYS A 201 -12.63 0.72 5.09
CA LYS A 201 -14.00 1.11 5.39
C LYS A 201 -14.81 -0.06 5.97
N ILE A 202 -14.77 -1.22 5.33
CA ILE A 202 -15.49 -2.42 5.79
C ILE A 202 -14.95 -2.87 7.16
N THR A 203 -13.63 -2.90 7.32
CA THR A 203 -12.99 -3.33 8.58
C THR A 203 -13.30 -2.37 9.72
N ALA A 204 -13.24 -1.06 9.49
CA ALA A 204 -13.59 -0.04 10.47
C ALA A 204 -15.04 -0.17 10.91
N TYR A 205 -15.95 -0.38 9.96
CA TYR A 205 -17.37 -0.60 10.22
C TYR A 205 -17.59 -1.86 11.07
N ASN A 206 -17.05 -3.00 10.66
CA ASN A 206 -17.23 -4.29 11.35
C ASN A 206 -16.63 -4.30 12.77
N THR A 207 -15.63 -3.45 13.03
CA THR A 207 -14.90 -3.44 14.31
C THR A 207 -15.24 -2.23 15.18
N ARG A 208 -16.24 -1.42 14.78
CA ARG A 208 -16.66 -0.19 15.47
C ARG A 208 -17.03 -0.38 16.96
N HIS A 209 -17.48 -1.58 17.34
CA HIS A 209 -17.89 -1.90 18.71
C HIS A 209 -16.72 -2.26 19.63
N GLN A 210 -15.52 -2.47 19.09
CA GLN A 210 -14.35 -2.86 19.88
C GLN A 210 -13.70 -1.63 20.53
N ARG A 211 -13.78 -1.55 21.87
CA ARG A 211 -13.13 -0.50 22.66
C ARG A 211 -11.60 -0.61 22.57
N GLY A 212 -10.92 0.54 22.53
CA GLY A 212 -9.44 0.63 22.54
C GLY A 212 -8.75 0.50 21.18
N ARG A 213 -9.48 0.35 20.06
CA ARG A 213 -8.83 0.37 18.74
C ARG A 213 -8.47 1.78 18.31
N ARG A 214 -7.18 2.00 18.04
CA ARG A 214 -6.70 3.21 17.35
C ARG A 214 -6.98 3.09 15.85
N LEU A 215 -7.53 4.15 15.27
CA LEU A 215 -7.63 4.35 13.82
C LEU A 215 -6.65 5.48 13.49
N SER A 216 -5.48 5.08 13.02
CA SER A 216 -4.35 5.97 12.78
C SER A 216 -3.76 5.58 11.43
N VAL A 217 -4.34 6.14 10.37
CA VAL A 217 -3.99 5.84 8.96
C VAL A 217 -3.65 7.14 8.22
N GLY A 218 -2.97 8.04 8.95
CA GLY A 218 -2.75 9.44 8.58
C GLY A 218 -2.06 9.60 7.24
N GLY A 219 -0.93 8.92 7.01
CA GLY A 219 -0.22 9.05 5.73
C GLY A 219 -0.91 8.44 4.51
N LEU A 220 -2.05 7.78 4.67
CA LEU A 220 -2.86 7.32 3.54
C LEU A 220 -4.04 8.26 3.27
N ILE A 221 -4.67 8.81 4.31
CA ILE A 221 -5.91 9.60 4.16
C ILE A 221 -5.66 11.10 4.27
N THR A 222 -4.78 11.55 5.18
CA THR A 222 -4.49 12.96 5.39
C THR A 222 -3.94 13.64 4.12
N PRO A 223 -3.04 13.03 3.31
CA PRO A 223 -2.64 13.61 2.03
C PRO A 223 -3.84 13.87 1.09
N ILE A 224 -4.82 12.96 1.06
CA ILE A 224 -6.02 13.08 0.22
C ILE A 224 -6.92 14.22 0.71
N LEU A 225 -7.10 14.34 2.03
CA LEU A 225 -7.84 15.44 2.65
C LEU A 225 -7.20 16.79 2.29
N CYS A 226 -5.88 16.92 2.44
CA CYS A 226 -5.14 18.13 2.09
C CYS A 226 -5.24 18.45 0.59
N ALA A 227 -5.10 17.44 -0.28
CA ALA A 227 -5.25 17.60 -1.73
C ALA A 227 -6.66 18.07 -2.14
N ALA A 228 -7.68 17.72 -1.36
CA ALA A 228 -9.06 18.18 -1.54
C ALA A 228 -9.35 19.55 -0.88
N GLY A 229 -8.32 20.25 -0.37
CA GLY A 229 -8.44 21.56 0.27
C GLY A 229 -9.00 21.53 1.69
N VAL A 230 -8.98 20.38 2.36
CA VAL A 230 -9.43 20.25 3.75
C VAL A 230 -8.25 20.54 4.67
N ASN A 231 -8.37 21.57 5.52
CA ASN A 231 -7.42 21.79 6.62
C ASN A 231 -7.83 20.94 7.84
N PRO A 232 -7.04 19.93 8.26
CA PRO A 232 -7.40 19.06 9.37
C PRO A 232 -6.93 19.55 10.75
N THR A 233 -6.15 20.64 10.84
CA THR A 233 -5.45 21.05 12.07
C THR A 233 -6.37 21.55 13.20
N ASP A 234 -7.65 21.81 12.89
CA ASP A 234 -8.69 22.13 13.87
C ASP A 234 -9.21 20.90 14.62
N ARG A 235 -8.77 19.68 14.25
CA ARG A 235 -9.16 18.42 14.88
C ARG A 235 -8.02 17.84 15.71
N ARG A 236 -8.38 17.03 16.71
CA ARG A 236 -7.39 16.31 17.52
C ARG A 236 -6.60 15.32 16.67
N ALA A 237 -5.29 15.54 16.62
CA ALA A 237 -4.35 14.69 15.91
C ALA A 237 -3.93 13.45 16.72
N THR A 238 -3.45 12.45 15.99
CA THR A 238 -2.72 11.29 16.51
C THR A 238 -1.47 11.09 15.66
N GLU A 239 -0.31 11.09 16.30
CA GLU A 239 0.97 10.92 15.61
C GLU A 239 1.08 9.57 14.88
N PRO A 240 1.82 9.52 13.75
CA PRO A 240 2.09 8.28 13.03
C PRO A 240 2.88 7.29 13.92
N GLY A 241 2.64 6.00 13.72
CA GLY A 241 3.41 4.96 14.39
C GLY A 241 4.73 4.65 13.66
N TRP A 242 5.70 4.09 14.38
CA TRP A 242 6.95 3.60 13.81
C TRP A 242 7.03 2.08 13.90
N MET A 243 7.65 1.46 12.91
CA MET A 243 7.88 0.02 12.90
C MET A 243 8.88 -0.36 13.98
N VAL A 244 8.48 -1.26 14.88
CA VAL A 244 9.40 -1.87 15.85
C VAL A 244 10.15 -3.01 15.17
N ILE A 245 11.48 -2.93 15.12
CA ILE A 245 12.33 -4.05 14.71
C ILE A 245 12.60 -4.92 15.94
N SER A 246 12.29 -6.21 15.84
CA SER A 246 12.67 -7.19 16.86
C SER A 246 14.14 -7.57 16.64
N PRO A 247 14.95 -7.80 17.69
CA PRO A 247 16.40 -8.08 17.57
C PRO A 247 16.75 -9.26 16.66
N TYR A 248 15.81 -10.13 16.32
CA TYR A 248 15.99 -11.27 15.40
C TYR A 248 15.97 -10.89 13.90
N PHE A 249 16.33 -9.65 13.55
CA PHE A 249 16.40 -9.21 12.15
C PHE A 249 17.73 -9.52 11.46
N THR A 250 18.72 -9.98 12.23
CA THR A 250 19.95 -10.63 11.75
C THR A 250 19.67 -12.11 11.48
#